data_AF-A0A378LXQ5-F1
#
_entry.id   AF-A0A378LXQ5-F1
#
_cell.length_a   1.000
_cell.length_b   1.000
_cell.length_c   1.000
_cell.angle_alpha   90.00
_cell.angle_beta   90.00
_cell.angle_gamma   90.00
#
_symmetry.space_group_name_H-M   'P 1'
#
loop_
_entity.id
_entity.type
_entity.pdbx_description
1 polymer ?
#
loop_
_entity_poly.entity_id
_entity_poly.type
_entity_poly.pdbx_seq_one_letter_code
_entity_poly.pdbx_strand_id
1 'polypeptide(L)'
;MWERAVKNAKTSQPISTTGMFAHTYYWLTSPSGDHVYHNPDFNKEISQDAETVIYFIHGTADQSSAFQRVVERLIQEGLPNEISSLNLPSFEQRYLGKSIEFFAEQLREKIKANGHRRVILIAHSRGGLVASYFAEYLAKVAGIEVSLVMTVGTPFNGSYLAMRPLTWFSDSIKEMEIGSDFLIQLKKKIMENLTTLYHFFIATEDAIVPGDSGYIKDYVDKFPDSLTTLDRHGHLSIMSSHRLVSSIAFLIRKIFHKTHEGSKSVVTKRAEFNLIEDYIPSVQAQHASSPVAPKQKEFVIIDDYYGTGQNITVNKLKP
;
A
#
# COMPACT_ATOMS: atom_id res chain seq x y z
N MET A 1 -14.23 -32.87 -26.93
CA MET A 1 -12.97 -33.24 -26.22
C MET A 1 -12.00 -32.05 -26.15
N TRP A 2 -11.64 -31.45 -27.29
CA TRP A 2 -10.76 -30.27 -27.42
C TRP A 2 -11.04 -29.14 -26.41
N GLU A 3 -12.30 -28.71 -26.27
CA GLU A 3 -12.66 -27.63 -25.32
C GLU A 3 -12.31 -27.94 -23.86
N ARG A 4 -12.33 -29.22 -23.45
CA ARG A 4 -11.96 -29.63 -22.08
C ARG A 4 -10.44 -29.55 -21.89
N ALA A 5 -9.66 -29.86 -22.93
CA ALA A 5 -8.23 -29.61 -22.95
C ALA A 5 -7.90 -28.11 -22.94
N VAL A 6 -8.64 -27.27 -23.68
CA VAL A 6 -8.47 -25.82 -23.69
C VAL A 6 -8.89 -25.16 -22.37
N LYS A 7 -9.98 -25.62 -21.72
CA LYS A 7 -10.35 -25.19 -20.37
C LYS A 7 -9.28 -25.60 -19.35
N ASN A 8 -8.85 -26.87 -19.37
CA ASN A 8 -7.78 -27.35 -18.50
C ASN A 8 -6.50 -26.52 -18.70
N ALA A 9 -6.07 -26.30 -19.95
CA ALA A 9 -4.91 -25.48 -20.27
C ALA A 9 -5.06 -24.02 -19.81
N LYS A 10 -6.26 -23.43 -19.82
CA LYS A 10 -6.50 -22.10 -19.25
C LYS A 10 -6.47 -22.08 -17.71
N THR A 11 -6.82 -23.18 -17.04
CA THR A 11 -6.67 -23.33 -15.57
C THR A 11 -5.28 -23.77 -15.13
N SER A 12 -4.50 -24.39 -16.04
CA SER A 12 -3.17 -24.95 -15.79
C SER A 12 -2.08 -24.29 -16.64
N GLN A 13 -2.29 -23.05 -17.10
CA GLN A 13 -1.18 -22.23 -17.59
C GLN A 13 -0.29 -21.88 -16.39
N PRO A 14 1.02 -22.21 -16.43
CA PRO A 14 1.94 -21.88 -15.35
C PRO A 14 2.25 -20.38 -15.36
N ILE A 15 1.37 -19.62 -14.70
CA ILE A 15 1.54 -18.19 -14.40
C ILE A 15 2.89 -17.95 -13.71
N SER A 16 3.34 -18.93 -12.92
CA SER A 16 4.68 -18.99 -12.31
C SER A 16 5.82 -18.79 -13.32
N THR A 17 5.85 -19.48 -14.47
CA THR A 17 6.92 -19.31 -15.46
C THR A 17 6.89 -17.96 -16.17
N THR A 18 5.76 -17.53 -16.72
CA THR A 18 5.70 -16.24 -17.43
C THR A 18 5.90 -15.07 -16.46
N GLY A 19 5.36 -15.16 -15.24
CA GLY A 19 5.59 -14.20 -14.16
C GLY A 19 7.06 -14.17 -13.71
N MET A 20 7.71 -15.33 -13.59
CA MET A 20 9.14 -15.44 -13.29
C MET A 20 9.99 -14.80 -14.39
N PHE A 21 9.85 -15.19 -15.66
CA PHE A 21 10.63 -14.58 -16.75
C PHE A 21 10.38 -13.07 -16.86
N ALA A 22 9.13 -12.62 -16.70
CA ALA A 22 8.79 -11.21 -16.73
C ALA A 22 9.37 -10.41 -15.54
N HIS A 23 9.52 -11.03 -14.37
CA HIS A 23 10.15 -10.43 -13.19
C HIS A 23 11.69 -10.44 -13.31
N THR A 24 12.28 -11.60 -13.65
CA THR A 24 13.73 -11.77 -13.90
C THR A 24 14.25 -10.84 -15.00
N TYR A 25 13.46 -10.55 -16.04
CA TYR A 25 13.83 -9.56 -17.06
C TYR A 25 14.00 -8.15 -16.47
N TYR A 26 13.01 -7.64 -15.75
CA TYR A 26 13.06 -6.29 -15.14
C TYR A 26 14.13 -6.22 -14.04
N TRP A 27 14.33 -7.32 -13.31
CA TRP A 27 15.42 -7.48 -12.35
C TRP A 27 16.83 -7.37 -13.01
N LEU A 28 17.00 -7.79 -14.25
CA LEU A 28 18.26 -7.60 -15.00
C LEU A 28 18.38 -6.22 -15.65
N THR A 29 17.29 -5.63 -16.14
CA THR A 29 17.36 -4.50 -17.10
C THR A 29 17.06 -3.11 -16.55
N SER A 30 16.52 -2.98 -15.33
CA SER A 30 16.17 -1.65 -14.80
C SER A 30 17.39 -0.82 -14.32
N PRO A 31 17.29 0.52 -14.30
CA PRO A 31 18.34 1.40 -13.80
C PRO A 31 18.70 1.13 -12.34
N SER A 32 19.96 1.33 -11.98
CA SER A 32 20.41 1.38 -10.58
C SER A 32 20.10 2.74 -9.96
N GLY A 33 19.35 2.76 -8.86
CA GLY A 33 19.11 3.97 -8.07
C GLY A 33 17.81 3.93 -7.28
N ASP A 34 17.60 4.96 -6.47
CA ASP A 34 16.33 5.23 -5.79
C ASP A 34 15.33 5.74 -6.83
N HIS A 35 14.15 5.13 -6.90
CA HIS A 35 13.08 5.57 -7.80
C HIS A 35 11.90 6.11 -6.99
N VAL A 36 11.26 7.17 -7.48
CA VAL A 36 10.11 7.83 -6.86
C VAL A 36 8.99 7.89 -7.89
N TYR A 37 7.80 7.43 -7.51
CA TYR A 37 6.58 7.57 -8.30
C TYR A 37 5.58 8.38 -7.48
N HIS A 38 5.05 9.46 -8.04
CA HIS A 38 4.05 10.28 -7.35
C HIS A 38 2.64 9.71 -7.55
N ASN A 39 1.82 9.79 -6.50
CA ASN A 39 0.40 9.48 -6.62
C ASN A 39 -0.31 10.62 -7.40
N PRO A 40 -0.97 10.35 -8.54
CA PRO A 40 -1.72 11.39 -9.25
C PRO A 40 -2.89 11.96 -8.44
N ASP A 41 -3.44 11.17 -7.51
CA ASP A 41 -4.61 11.52 -6.69
C ASP A 41 -4.23 12.22 -5.38
N PHE A 42 -2.95 12.56 -5.15
CA PHE A 42 -2.49 13.18 -3.90
C PHE A 42 -3.09 14.57 -3.65
N ASN A 43 -3.72 14.75 -2.50
CA ASN A 43 -4.25 16.05 -2.08
C ASN A 43 -3.15 16.91 -1.43
N LYS A 44 -2.70 17.93 -2.17
CA LYS A 44 -1.63 18.87 -1.76
C LYS A 44 -2.02 19.82 -0.62
N GLU A 45 -3.29 19.84 -0.19
CA GLU A 45 -3.75 20.61 0.97
C GLU A 45 -3.59 19.85 2.29
N ILE A 46 -3.22 18.56 2.24
CA ILE A 46 -2.93 17.73 3.41
C ILE A 46 -1.63 18.22 4.09
N SER A 47 -1.63 18.31 5.42
CA SER A 47 -0.46 18.74 6.17
C SER A 47 0.67 17.71 6.13
N GLN A 48 1.92 18.16 6.28
CA GLN A 48 3.11 17.30 6.27
C GLN A 48 3.12 16.21 7.38
N ASP A 49 2.32 16.40 8.44
CA ASP A 49 2.13 15.43 9.52
C ASP A 49 0.95 14.46 9.28
N ALA A 50 0.18 14.68 8.21
CA ALA A 50 -0.88 13.80 7.71
C ALA A 50 -0.44 13.04 6.43
N GLU A 51 0.39 13.66 5.60
CA GLU A 51 1.04 13.06 4.42
C GLU A 51 1.71 11.72 4.75
N THR A 52 1.44 10.70 3.91
CA THR A 52 2.01 9.35 4.04
C THR A 52 2.81 8.99 2.80
N VAL A 53 3.94 8.30 2.99
CA VAL A 53 4.78 7.81 1.89
C VAL A 53 4.96 6.30 1.97
N ILE A 54 4.80 5.61 0.83
CA ILE A 54 5.02 4.17 0.77
C ILE A 54 6.49 3.90 0.38
N TYR A 55 7.21 3.13 1.18
CA TYR A 55 8.56 2.65 0.85
C TYR A 55 8.55 1.16 0.47
N PHE A 56 9.34 0.80 -0.55
CA PHE A 56 9.39 -0.54 -1.14
C PHE A 56 10.77 -1.18 -0.97
N ILE A 57 10.91 -2.09 -0.01
CA ILE A 57 12.20 -2.62 0.46
C ILE A 57 12.50 -3.99 -0.17
N HIS A 58 13.52 -4.05 -1.03
CA HIS A 58 13.85 -5.22 -1.85
C HIS A 58 14.72 -6.29 -1.15
N GLY A 59 14.73 -7.51 -1.71
CA GLY A 59 15.47 -8.67 -1.20
C GLY A 59 16.99 -8.64 -1.43
N THR A 60 17.70 -9.70 -1.00
CA THR A 60 19.17 -9.83 -1.04
C THR A 60 19.74 -9.83 -2.45
N ALA A 61 19.16 -10.64 -3.35
CA ALA A 61 19.58 -10.74 -4.74
C ALA A 61 19.04 -9.58 -5.60
N ASP A 62 18.21 -8.72 -5.02
CA ASP A 62 17.17 -7.99 -5.73
C ASP A 62 17.52 -6.52 -6.03
N GLN A 63 16.68 -5.86 -6.84
CA GLN A 63 16.80 -4.45 -7.22
C GLN A 63 15.66 -3.62 -6.62
N SER A 64 15.82 -2.29 -6.55
CA SER A 64 14.70 -1.37 -6.29
C SER A 64 13.54 -1.59 -7.27
N SER A 65 13.83 -1.88 -8.54
CA SER A 65 12.84 -2.12 -9.60
C SER A 65 11.98 -3.38 -9.47
N ALA A 66 12.25 -4.28 -8.52
CA ALA A 66 11.43 -5.47 -8.28
C ALA A 66 9.95 -5.13 -8.05
N PHE A 67 9.74 -4.00 -7.38
CA PHE A 67 8.43 -3.43 -7.07
C PHE A 67 7.87 -2.52 -8.17
N GLN A 68 8.59 -2.24 -9.26
CA GLN A 68 8.13 -1.34 -10.33
C GLN A 68 6.73 -1.73 -10.83
N ARG A 69 6.52 -3.02 -11.18
CA ARG A 69 5.19 -3.50 -11.60
C ARG A 69 4.13 -3.50 -10.50
N VAL A 70 4.52 -3.58 -9.22
CA VAL A 70 3.59 -3.46 -8.10
C VAL A 70 3.13 -2.01 -7.99
N VAL A 71 4.07 -1.06 -8.02
CA VAL A 71 3.84 0.38 -7.95
C VAL A 71 3.03 0.90 -9.15
N GLU A 72 3.41 0.53 -10.37
CA GLU A 72 2.66 0.85 -11.60
C GLU A 72 1.20 0.41 -11.51
N ARG A 73 0.93 -0.78 -10.97
CA ARG A 73 -0.43 -1.30 -10.81
C ARG A 73 -1.18 -0.71 -9.62
N LEU A 74 -0.51 -0.40 -8.51
CA LEU A 74 -1.12 0.31 -7.37
C LEU A 74 -1.62 1.70 -7.79
N ILE A 75 -0.84 2.41 -8.61
CA ILE A 75 -1.25 3.68 -9.21
C ILE A 75 -2.46 3.48 -10.15
N GLN A 76 -2.49 2.39 -10.94
CA GLN A 76 -3.63 2.06 -11.82
C GLN A 76 -4.91 1.64 -11.07
N GLU A 77 -4.80 1.05 -9.88
CA GLU A 77 -5.95 0.73 -9.02
C GLU A 77 -6.48 1.97 -8.26
N GLY A 78 -5.69 3.05 -8.18
CA GLY A 78 -5.98 4.29 -7.46
C GLY A 78 -5.58 4.22 -5.97
N LEU A 79 -4.98 5.28 -5.45
CA LEU A 79 -4.47 5.34 -4.08
C LEU A 79 -5.18 6.41 -3.24
N PRO A 80 -5.35 6.21 -1.91
CA PRO A 80 -5.85 7.25 -1.02
C PRO A 80 -5.08 8.57 -1.18
N ASN A 81 -5.78 9.70 -1.10
CA ASN A 81 -5.23 11.01 -1.43
C ASN A 81 -4.25 11.54 -0.37
N GLU A 82 -4.13 10.87 0.77
CA GLU A 82 -3.15 11.06 1.83
C GLU A 82 -1.75 10.55 1.44
N ILE A 83 -1.64 9.70 0.41
CA ILE A 83 -0.38 9.13 -0.05
C ILE A 83 0.21 10.02 -1.14
N SER A 84 1.41 10.58 -0.91
CA SER A 84 2.06 11.47 -1.89
C SER A 84 2.94 10.73 -2.90
N SER A 85 3.63 9.68 -2.44
CA SER A 85 4.68 9.02 -3.23
C SER A 85 4.91 7.54 -2.84
N LEU A 86 5.47 6.81 -3.81
CA LEU A 86 5.86 5.41 -3.75
C LEU A 86 7.35 5.33 -4.08
N ASN A 87 8.16 5.04 -3.07
CA ASN A 87 9.61 5.16 -3.11
C ASN A 87 10.28 3.78 -3.07
N LEU A 88 11.13 3.50 -4.05
CA LEU A 88 11.82 2.24 -4.26
C LEU A 88 13.32 2.50 -4.00
N PRO A 89 13.77 2.54 -2.73
CA PRO A 89 15.16 2.81 -2.39
C PRO A 89 16.10 1.71 -2.90
N SER A 90 17.27 2.13 -3.37
CA SER A 90 18.41 1.27 -3.66
C SER A 90 19.38 1.22 -2.47
N PHE A 91 19.92 0.05 -2.19
CA PHE A 91 20.85 -0.17 -1.08
C PHE A 91 22.30 -0.35 -1.57
N GLU A 92 23.20 0.42 -0.97
CA GLU A 92 24.64 0.30 -1.16
C GLU A 92 25.17 -1.01 -0.57
N GLN A 93 26.28 -1.50 -1.15
CA GLN A 93 27.02 -2.67 -0.65
C GLN A 93 26.15 -3.94 -0.52
N ARG A 94 25.02 -4.03 -1.25
CA ARG A 94 24.00 -5.10 -1.08
C ARG A 94 24.52 -6.53 -1.22
N TYR A 95 25.57 -6.72 -2.01
CA TYR A 95 26.25 -8.01 -2.23
C TYR A 95 27.41 -8.27 -1.26
N LEU A 96 27.86 -7.29 -0.48
CA LEU A 96 28.98 -7.41 0.47
C LEU A 96 28.57 -8.00 1.82
N GLY A 97 27.54 -8.86 1.82
CA GLY A 97 27.14 -9.71 2.94
C GLY A 97 26.61 -9.04 4.21
N LYS A 98 26.51 -7.70 4.27
CA LYS A 98 26.21 -6.85 5.45
C LYS A 98 24.98 -7.28 6.25
N SER A 99 24.88 -6.84 7.51
CA SER A 99 23.74 -7.14 8.40
C SER A 99 22.41 -6.51 7.97
N ILE A 100 21.30 -7.01 8.50
CA ILE A 100 19.96 -6.40 8.35
C ILE A 100 19.95 -4.96 8.90
N GLU A 101 20.58 -4.75 10.07
CA GLU A 101 20.75 -3.43 10.70
C GLU A 101 21.42 -2.41 9.76
N PHE A 102 22.48 -2.79 9.05
CA PHE A 102 23.18 -1.91 8.11
C PHE A 102 22.28 -1.43 6.96
N PHE A 103 21.33 -2.25 6.50
CA PHE A 103 20.34 -1.83 5.50
C PHE A 103 19.18 -1.04 6.12
N ALA A 104 18.80 -1.32 7.37
CA ALA A 104 17.77 -0.58 8.09
C ALA A 104 18.24 0.85 8.43
N GLU A 105 19.53 1.03 8.71
CA GLU A 105 20.18 2.33 8.87
C GLU A 105 20.24 3.14 7.56
N GLN A 106 20.57 2.50 6.42
CA GLN A 106 20.44 3.15 5.11
C GLN A 106 18.99 3.58 4.81
N LEU A 107 18.00 2.76 5.19
CA LEU A 107 16.59 3.10 5.05
C LEU A 107 16.22 4.29 5.96
N ARG A 108 16.69 4.31 7.21
CA ARG A 108 16.51 5.43 8.16
C ARG A 108 17.03 6.74 7.58
N GLU A 109 18.26 6.76 7.04
CA GLU A 109 18.81 7.99 6.47
C GLU A 109 18.10 8.42 5.17
N LYS A 110 17.68 7.49 4.31
CA LYS A 110 16.90 7.82 3.10
C LYS A 110 15.51 8.41 3.43
N ILE A 111 14.82 7.90 4.46
CA ILE A 111 13.52 8.46 4.88
C ILE A 111 13.73 9.85 5.52
N LYS A 112 14.74 10.01 6.38
CA LYS A 112 15.09 11.29 7.01
C LYS A 112 15.55 12.36 6.01
N ALA A 113 16.38 12.00 5.03
CA ALA A 113 16.87 12.92 4.01
C ALA A 113 15.74 13.48 3.14
N ASN A 114 14.69 12.69 2.90
CA ASN A 114 13.49 13.12 2.20
C ASN A 114 12.49 13.88 3.11
N GLY A 115 12.72 13.93 4.43
CA GLY A 115 11.87 14.65 5.38
C GLY A 115 10.51 14.01 5.68
N HIS A 116 10.28 12.76 5.27
CA HIS A 116 8.99 12.08 5.42
C HIS A 116 8.75 11.63 6.88
N ARG A 117 7.58 11.96 7.44
CA ARG A 117 7.25 11.71 8.86
C ARG A 117 6.35 10.50 9.11
N ARG A 118 5.43 10.17 8.21
CA ARG A 118 4.61 8.95 8.27
C ARG A 118 4.88 8.07 7.05
N VAL A 119 5.11 6.78 7.29
CA VAL A 119 5.39 5.81 6.21
C VAL A 119 4.59 4.51 6.34
N ILE A 120 4.30 3.93 5.18
CA ILE A 120 3.91 2.52 5.04
C ILE A 120 5.10 1.80 4.42
N LEU A 121 5.49 0.65 4.99
CA LEU A 121 6.60 -0.16 4.48
C LEU A 121 6.04 -1.39 3.77
N ILE A 122 6.45 -1.63 2.53
CA ILE A 122 6.10 -2.81 1.76
C ILE A 122 7.40 -3.49 1.35
N ALA A 123 7.54 -4.79 1.63
CA ALA A 123 8.86 -5.40 1.64
C ALA A 123 8.84 -6.87 1.21
N HIS A 124 9.90 -7.31 0.51
CA HIS A 124 10.00 -8.66 -0.05
C HIS A 124 11.23 -9.39 0.49
N SER A 125 11.10 -10.68 0.77
CA SER A 125 12.22 -11.54 1.19
C SER A 125 12.95 -10.94 2.40
N ARG A 126 14.29 -10.90 2.39
CA ARG A 126 15.14 -10.19 3.36
C ARG A 126 14.68 -8.76 3.64
N GLY A 127 14.15 -8.05 2.63
CA GLY A 127 13.69 -6.67 2.77
C GLY A 127 12.65 -6.50 3.87
N GLY A 128 11.83 -7.51 4.16
CA GLY A 128 10.88 -7.46 5.28
C GLY A 128 11.54 -7.48 6.65
N LEU A 129 12.69 -8.14 6.81
CA LEU A 129 13.49 -8.06 8.04
C LEU A 129 14.11 -6.66 8.18
N VAL A 130 14.57 -6.06 7.08
CA VAL A 130 15.10 -4.68 7.03
C VAL A 130 14.03 -3.66 7.42
N ALA A 131 12.84 -3.77 6.81
CA ALA A 131 11.70 -2.91 7.12
C ALA A 131 11.23 -3.07 8.58
N SER A 132 11.21 -4.31 9.09
CA SER A 132 10.83 -4.59 10.47
C SER A 132 11.84 -4.06 11.48
N TYR A 133 13.15 -4.28 11.23
CA TYR A 133 14.19 -3.76 12.11
C TYR A 133 14.15 -2.22 12.16
N PHE A 134 13.95 -1.58 11.00
CA PHE A 134 13.74 -0.13 10.96
C PHE A 134 12.51 0.29 11.78
N ALA A 135 11.36 -0.35 11.60
CA ALA A 135 10.14 0.00 12.34
C ALA A 135 10.31 -0.13 13.86
N GLU A 136 10.87 -1.25 14.32
CA GLU A 136 10.91 -1.60 15.74
C GLU A 136 12.05 -0.98 16.55
N TYR A 137 13.20 -0.73 15.92
CA TYR A 137 14.38 -0.20 16.62
C TYR A 137 14.70 1.26 16.26
N LEU A 138 14.38 1.70 15.04
CA LEU A 138 14.95 2.92 14.47
C LEU A 138 13.92 4.05 14.25
N ALA A 139 12.73 3.73 13.76
CA ALA A 139 11.75 4.72 13.30
C ALA A 139 11.35 5.72 14.39
N LYS A 140 11.04 5.23 15.60
CA LYS A 140 10.70 6.07 16.76
C LYS A 140 11.83 7.03 17.16
N VAL A 141 13.09 6.59 17.08
CA VAL A 141 14.26 7.43 17.40
C VAL A 141 14.53 8.45 16.28
N ALA A 142 14.20 8.10 15.03
CA ALA A 142 14.26 8.98 13.87
C ALA A 142 13.12 10.01 13.80
N GLY A 143 12.09 9.92 14.65
CA GLY A 143 10.90 10.76 14.59
C GLY A 143 9.93 10.38 13.47
N ILE A 144 9.93 9.11 13.05
CA ILE A 144 9.13 8.57 11.94
C ILE A 144 8.05 7.63 12.49
N GLU A 145 6.80 7.85 12.10
CA GLU A 145 5.69 6.93 12.34
C GLU A 145 5.62 5.86 11.25
N VAL A 146 5.55 4.58 11.64
CA VAL A 146 5.30 3.45 10.73
C VAL A 146 3.90 2.91 10.99
N SER A 147 2.95 3.28 10.12
CA SER A 147 1.54 2.93 10.31
C SER A 147 1.22 1.48 9.90
N LEU A 148 2.00 0.91 8.98
CA LEU A 148 1.87 -0.48 8.51
C LEU A 148 3.17 -1.01 7.90
N VAL A 149 3.49 -2.27 8.21
CA VAL A 149 4.53 -3.08 7.54
C VAL A 149 3.86 -4.27 6.83
N MET A 150 3.91 -4.29 5.50
CA MET A 150 3.49 -5.43 4.69
C MET A 150 4.71 -6.19 4.19
N THR A 151 4.75 -7.50 4.46
CA THR A 151 5.89 -8.36 4.12
C THR A 151 5.46 -9.46 3.15
N VAL A 152 6.33 -9.82 2.21
CA VAL A 152 6.06 -10.80 1.15
C VAL A 152 7.18 -11.84 1.11
N GLY A 153 6.88 -13.07 1.54
CA GLY A 153 7.85 -14.16 1.61
C GLY A 153 9.05 -13.87 2.54
N THR A 154 8.85 -13.14 3.64
CA THR A 154 9.94 -12.73 4.54
C THR A 154 10.26 -13.82 5.58
N PRO A 155 11.54 -14.25 5.72
CA PRO A 155 11.90 -15.41 6.53
C PRO A 155 11.95 -15.12 8.05
N PHE A 156 10.80 -14.83 8.66
CA PHE A 156 10.67 -14.56 10.10
C PHE A 156 11.04 -15.77 10.99
N ASN A 157 10.95 -16.99 10.47
CA ASN A 157 11.45 -18.20 11.15
C ASN A 157 12.67 -18.82 10.43
N GLY A 158 13.35 -18.04 9.59
CA GLY A 158 14.52 -18.45 8.81
C GLY A 158 14.18 -19.10 7.46
N SER A 159 15.19 -19.21 6.59
CA SER A 159 15.06 -19.79 5.25
C SER A 159 15.87 -21.09 5.13
N TYR A 160 15.30 -22.10 4.47
CA TYR A 160 16.02 -23.34 4.14
C TYR A 160 17.15 -23.16 3.13
N LEU A 161 17.27 -21.99 2.46
CA LEU A 161 18.42 -21.65 1.62
C LEU A 161 19.52 -20.89 2.38
N ALA A 162 19.35 -20.58 3.67
CA ALA A 162 20.43 -20.17 4.58
C ALA A 162 21.26 -21.39 5.02
N MET A 163 21.67 -22.25 4.07
CA MET A 163 22.51 -23.42 4.32
C MET A 163 24.00 -23.08 4.08
N ARG A 164 24.87 -23.70 4.88
CA ARG A 164 26.32 -23.62 4.69
C ARG A 164 26.71 -24.22 3.34
N PRO A 165 27.67 -23.63 2.59
CA PRO A 165 28.65 -22.63 3.05
C PRO A 165 28.25 -21.16 2.88
N LEU A 166 27.06 -20.83 2.35
CA LEU A 166 26.67 -19.44 2.05
C LEU A 166 26.70 -18.52 3.29
N THR A 167 26.41 -19.07 4.47
CA THR A 167 26.30 -18.33 5.72
C THR A 167 27.66 -17.86 6.29
N TRP A 168 28.79 -18.37 5.78
CA TRP A 168 30.12 -17.94 6.21
C TRP A 168 30.52 -16.56 5.66
N PHE A 169 29.97 -16.14 4.52
CA PHE A 169 30.38 -14.94 3.79
C PHE A 169 29.35 -13.80 3.85
N SER A 170 28.29 -13.93 4.66
CA SER A 170 27.30 -12.88 4.86
C SER A 170 26.63 -12.95 6.23
N ASP A 171 26.66 -11.83 6.95
CA ASP A 171 25.96 -11.61 8.20
C ASP A 171 24.43 -11.58 7.99
N SER A 172 23.92 -10.94 6.92
CA SER A 172 22.50 -11.08 6.49
C SER A 172 22.05 -12.54 6.47
N ILE A 173 22.90 -13.47 6.00
CA ILE A 173 22.52 -14.88 5.88
C ILE A 173 22.58 -15.59 7.24
N LYS A 174 23.53 -15.25 8.13
CA LYS A 174 23.55 -15.73 9.53
C LYS A 174 22.32 -15.26 10.30
N GLU A 175 21.93 -14.00 10.12
CA GLU A 175 20.71 -13.42 10.71
C GLU A 175 19.44 -14.12 10.18
N MET A 176 19.48 -14.71 8.97
CA MET A 176 18.40 -15.51 8.39
C MET A 176 18.52 -17.05 8.62
N GLU A 177 19.52 -17.53 9.38
CA GLU A 177 19.57 -18.94 9.81
C GLU A 177 18.38 -19.24 10.75
N ILE A 178 17.82 -20.45 10.63
CA ILE A 178 16.66 -20.88 11.43
C ILE A 178 17.04 -20.87 12.92
N GLY A 179 16.32 -20.07 13.71
CA GLY A 179 16.56 -19.93 15.15
C GLY A 179 17.66 -18.94 15.53
N SER A 180 18.09 -18.05 14.63
CA SER A 180 19.06 -16.99 14.96
C SER A 180 18.55 -16.07 16.10
N ASP A 181 19.46 -15.61 16.95
CA ASP A 181 19.14 -14.63 18.00
C ASP A 181 18.51 -13.37 17.42
N PHE A 182 18.95 -12.95 16.22
CA PHE A 182 18.36 -11.83 15.48
C PHE A 182 16.85 -12.01 15.28
N LEU A 183 16.41 -13.14 14.71
CA LEU A 183 14.99 -13.41 14.47
C LEU A 183 14.20 -13.56 15.77
N ILE A 184 14.82 -14.10 16.83
CA ILE A 184 14.19 -14.21 18.15
C ILE A 184 13.93 -12.83 18.76
N GLN A 185 14.92 -11.93 18.78
CA GLN A 185 14.76 -10.58 19.33
C GLN A 185 13.84 -9.70 18.47
N LEU A 186 13.95 -9.78 17.13
CA LEU A 186 13.09 -9.02 16.22
C LEU A 186 11.61 -9.42 16.38
N LYS A 187 11.30 -10.72 16.38
CA LYS A 187 9.92 -11.20 16.61
C LYS A 187 9.40 -10.79 17.99
N LYS A 188 10.25 -10.86 19.03
CA LYS A 188 9.89 -10.37 20.36
C LYS A 188 9.53 -8.89 20.34
N LYS A 189 10.27 -8.04 19.63
CA LYS A 189 9.95 -6.60 19.53
C LYS A 189 8.63 -6.33 18.82
N ILE A 190 8.35 -7.01 17.70
CA ILE A 190 7.07 -6.93 16.98
C ILE A 190 5.88 -7.35 17.88
N MET A 191 6.10 -8.24 18.86
CA MET A 191 5.07 -8.63 19.84
C MET A 191 4.96 -7.68 21.04
N GLU A 192 6.00 -6.90 21.36
CA GLU A 192 6.02 -5.86 22.40
C GLU A 192 5.41 -4.54 21.89
N ASN A 193 5.64 -4.17 20.63
CA ASN A 193 5.14 -2.96 20.00
C ASN A 193 3.93 -3.27 19.09
N LEU A 194 2.75 -2.87 19.55
CA LEU A 194 1.49 -3.10 18.84
C LEU A 194 0.92 -1.81 18.23
N THR A 195 1.72 -0.73 18.18
CA THR A 195 1.32 0.49 17.44
C THR A 195 1.63 0.39 15.96
N THR A 196 2.67 -0.37 15.61
CA THR A 196 2.99 -0.76 14.23
C THR A 196 2.13 -1.96 13.83
N LEU A 197 1.28 -1.79 12.81
CA LEU A 197 0.53 -2.89 12.24
C LEU A 197 1.42 -3.72 11.31
N TYR A 198 1.26 -5.04 11.33
CA TYR A 198 1.91 -5.97 10.41
C TYR A 198 0.90 -6.73 9.56
N HIS A 199 1.30 -7.06 8.32
CA HIS A 199 0.59 -8.02 7.47
C HIS A 199 1.60 -8.91 6.73
N PHE A 200 1.33 -10.21 6.69
CA PHE A 200 2.20 -11.21 6.09
C PHE A 200 1.56 -11.78 4.82
N PHE A 201 2.26 -11.72 3.70
CA PHE A 201 1.91 -12.38 2.45
C PHE A 201 2.83 -13.59 2.23
N ILE A 202 2.24 -14.77 2.14
CA ILE A 202 2.97 -16.03 1.90
C ILE A 202 2.51 -16.69 0.61
N ALA A 203 3.42 -17.38 -0.07
CA ALA A 203 3.15 -18.08 -1.32
C ALA A 203 3.16 -19.59 -1.10
N THR A 204 2.18 -20.34 -1.61
CA THR A 204 2.07 -21.80 -1.33
C THR A 204 3.18 -22.62 -1.97
N GLU A 205 3.82 -22.10 -3.02
CA GLU A 205 4.90 -22.76 -3.76
C GLU A 205 6.25 -22.05 -3.50
N ASP A 206 6.39 -21.36 -2.37
CA ASP A 206 7.63 -20.70 -1.98
C ASP A 206 8.66 -21.72 -1.45
N ALA A 207 9.57 -22.15 -2.34
CA ALA A 207 10.68 -23.04 -2.02
C ALA A 207 11.85 -22.35 -1.28
N ILE A 208 11.82 -21.03 -1.09
CA ILE A 208 12.87 -20.25 -0.42
C ILE A 208 12.45 -19.94 1.01
N VAL A 209 11.20 -19.53 1.20
CA VAL A 209 10.55 -19.26 2.48
C VAL A 209 9.18 -19.95 2.50
N PRO A 210 9.15 -21.28 2.77
CA PRO A 210 7.90 -22.03 2.86
C PRO A 210 6.93 -21.42 3.88
N GLY A 211 5.62 -21.62 3.69
CA GLY A 211 4.54 -20.87 4.33
C GLY A 211 4.80 -20.43 5.78
N ASP A 212 5.06 -21.39 6.68
CA ASP A 212 5.23 -21.14 8.12
C ASP A 212 6.54 -20.42 8.48
N SER A 213 7.53 -20.37 7.59
CA SER A 213 8.69 -19.47 7.72
C SER A 213 8.36 -18.01 7.41
N GLY A 214 7.26 -17.76 6.69
CA GLY A 214 6.90 -16.45 6.13
C GLY A 214 6.17 -15.49 7.07
N TYR A 215 5.79 -15.91 8.27
CA TYR A 215 5.00 -15.11 9.21
C TYR A 215 5.34 -15.39 10.68
N ILE A 216 4.86 -14.52 11.58
CA ILE A 216 5.00 -14.68 13.03
C ILE A 216 3.71 -15.30 13.58
N LYS A 217 3.76 -16.58 13.99
CA LYS A 217 2.55 -17.30 14.42
C LYS A 217 1.81 -16.57 15.55
N ASP A 218 2.53 -16.17 16.60
CA ASP A 218 1.95 -15.52 17.77
C ASP A 218 1.27 -14.17 17.44
N TYR A 219 1.71 -13.50 16.36
CA TYR A 219 1.07 -12.28 15.85
C TYR A 219 -0.22 -12.63 15.09
N VAL A 220 -0.19 -13.64 14.21
CA VAL A 220 -1.38 -14.08 13.45
C VAL A 220 -2.45 -14.70 14.37
N ASP A 221 -2.05 -15.46 15.40
CA ASP A 221 -2.97 -15.97 16.43
C ASP A 221 -3.70 -14.84 17.17
N LYS A 222 -3.03 -13.69 17.34
CA LYS A 222 -3.56 -12.49 17.99
C LYS A 222 -4.34 -11.57 17.05
N PHE A 223 -3.99 -11.57 15.76
CA PHE A 223 -4.58 -10.77 14.71
C PHE A 223 -4.87 -11.64 13.46
N PRO A 224 -5.93 -12.48 13.47
CA PRO A 224 -6.16 -13.46 12.39
C PRO A 224 -6.30 -12.87 10.97
N ASP A 225 -6.72 -11.60 10.88
CA ASP A 225 -6.76 -10.81 9.64
C ASP A 225 -5.38 -10.54 9.01
N SER A 226 -4.27 -10.72 9.74
CA SER A 226 -2.93 -10.24 9.36
C SER A 226 -2.13 -11.17 8.45
N LEU A 227 -2.75 -12.23 7.91
CA LEU A 227 -2.11 -13.22 7.05
C LEU A 227 -2.87 -13.34 5.73
N THR A 228 -2.15 -13.45 4.61
CA THR A 228 -2.75 -13.72 3.30
C THR A 228 -1.90 -14.70 2.50
N THR A 229 -2.50 -15.85 2.22
CA THR A 229 -1.88 -16.93 1.44
C THR A 229 -2.25 -16.81 -0.03
N LEU A 230 -1.25 -16.79 -0.91
CA LEU A 230 -1.43 -16.76 -2.36
C LEU A 230 -0.99 -18.10 -2.99
N ASP A 231 -1.97 -18.87 -3.43
CA ASP A 231 -1.78 -20.10 -4.19
C ASP A 231 -1.24 -19.86 -5.61
N ARG A 232 -0.58 -20.86 -6.21
CA ARG A 232 -0.01 -20.82 -7.58
C ARG A 232 1.11 -19.79 -7.80
N HIS A 233 1.80 -19.43 -6.72
CA HIS A 233 2.96 -18.55 -6.73
C HIS A 233 4.03 -19.09 -5.78
N GLY A 234 5.30 -18.99 -6.19
CA GLY A 234 6.49 -19.08 -5.35
C GLY A 234 7.28 -17.76 -5.27
N HIS A 235 8.38 -17.76 -4.51
CA HIS A 235 9.10 -16.59 -3.98
C HIS A 235 9.21 -15.35 -4.88
N LEU A 236 9.60 -15.53 -6.14
CA LEU A 236 9.78 -14.44 -7.10
C LEU A 236 8.49 -14.14 -7.89
N SER A 237 7.78 -15.19 -8.29
CA SER A 237 6.54 -15.06 -9.08
C SER A 237 5.41 -14.33 -8.35
N ILE A 238 5.37 -14.37 -7.02
CA ILE A 238 4.38 -13.62 -6.20
C ILE A 238 4.42 -12.11 -6.48
N MET A 239 5.60 -11.56 -6.79
CA MET A 239 5.79 -10.13 -7.15
C MET A 239 5.17 -9.76 -8.50
N SER A 240 4.82 -10.74 -9.34
CA SER A 240 4.06 -10.54 -10.57
C SER A 240 2.53 -10.65 -10.39
N SER A 241 2.06 -11.03 -9.19
CA SER A 241 0.65 -11.34 -8.92
C SER A 241 -0.24 -10.09 -8.89
N HIS A 242 -1.35 -10.11 -9.62
CA HIS A 242 -2.40 -9.10 -9.46
C HIS A 242 -3.10 -9.22 -8.10
N ARG A 243 -3.25 -10.44 -7.56
CA ARG A 243 -3.88 -10.65 -6.23
C ARG A 243 -3.08 -10.03 -5.08
N LEU A 244 -1.75 -10.02 -5.20
CA LEU A 244 -0.89 -9.31 -4.25
C LEU A 244 -1.18 -7.81 -4.27
N VAL A 245 -1.19 -7.20 -5.47
CA VAL A 245 -1.48 -5.77 -5.66
C VAL A 245 -2.85 -5.40 -5.07
N SER A 246 -3.92 -6.08 -5.48
CA SER A 246 -5.27 -5.71 -5.02
C SER A 246 -5.49 -5.96 -3.53
N SER A 247 -4.77 -6.92 -2.92
CA SER A 247 -4.77 -7.09 -1.47
C SER A 247 -4.00 -5.97 -0.75
N ILE A 248 -2.86 -5.54 -1.30
CA ILE A 248 -2.10 -4.39 -0.80
C ILE A 248 -2.93 -3.10 -0.87
N ALA A 249 -3.59 -2.83 -2.02
CA ALA A 249 -4.46 -1.67 -2.18
C ALA A 249 -5.66 -1.68 -1.21
N PHE A 250 -6.27 -2.85 -1.01
CA PHE A 250 -7.34 -3.03 -0.01
C PHE A 250 -6.87 -2.73 1.42
N LEU A 251 -5.71 -3.25 1.83
CA LEU A 251 -5.16 -3.01 3.18
C LEU A 251 -4.78 -1.55 3.40
N ILE A 252 -4.19 -0.90 2.39
CA ILE A 252 -3.91 0.54 2.39
C ILE A 252 -5.21 1.32 2.63
N ARG A 253 -6.26 1.08 1.83
CA ARG A 253 -7.56 1.75 1.99
C ARG A 253 -8.20 1.45 3.36
N LYS A 254 -8.11 0.21 3.86
CA LYS A 254 -8.63 -0.22 5.18
C LYS A 254 -8.01 0.57 6.35
N ILE A 255 -6.78 1.07 6.20
CA ILE A 255 -6.16 1.96 7.21
C ILE A 255 -6.75 3.36 7.14
N PHE A 256 -6.72 4.02 5.98
CA PHE A 256 -7.22 5.40 5.88
C PHE A 256 -8.71 5.51 6.21
N HIS A 257 -9.54 4.55 5.78
CA HIS A 257 -10.96 4.51 6.19
C HIS A 257 -11.14 4.37 7.71
N LYS A 258 -10.34 3.55 8.40
CA LYS A 258 -10.37 3.46 9.88
C LYS A 258 -9.96 4.78 10.54
N THR A 259 -8.97 5.47 9.99
CA THR A 259 -8.55 6.80 10.48
C THR A 259 -9.69 7.81 10.38
N HIS A 260 -10.46 7.80 9.28
CA HIS A 260 -11.63 8.67 9.11
C HIS A 260 -12.80 8.29 10.02
N GLU A 261 -13.09 7.00 10.25
CA GLU A 261 -14.14 6.56 11.19
C GLU A 261 -13.80 6.87 12.66
N GLY A 262 -12.52 6.73 13.04
CA GLY A 262 -12.02 7.16 14.35
C GLY A 262 -12.00 8.68 14.51
N SER A 263 -11.73 9.40 13.42
CA SER A 263 -11.78 10.87 13.35
C SER A 263 -13.20 11.39 13.20
N LYS A 264 -14.07 11.09 14.18
CA LYS A 264 -15.34 11.82 14.35
C LYS A 264 -15.04 13.30 14.58
N SER A 265 -15.08 14.06 13.50
CA SER A 265 -14.89 15.50 13.51
C SER A 265 -15.89 16.13 14.46
N VAL A 266 -15.39 16.78 15.51
CA VAL A 266 -16.22 17.65 16.35
C VAL A 266 -16.50 18.89 15.52
N VAL A 267 -17.58 18.85 14.72
CA VAL A 267 -18.06 19.94 13.87
C VAL A 267 -18.57 21.07 14.77
N THR A 268 -17.62 21.78 15.37
CA THR A 268 -17.86 23.02 16.11
C THR A 268 -18.21 24.07 15.06
N LYS A 269 -19.51 24.24 14.80
CA LYS A 269 -20.05 25.16 13.79
C LYS A 269 -19.67 26.60 14.14
N ARG A 270 -18.50 27.06 13.67
CA ARG A 270 -17.89 28.37 13.94
C ARG A 270 -17.40 29.06 12.67
N ALA A 271 -18.35 29.36 11.79
CA ALA A 271 -18.26 30.46 10.83
C ALA A 271 -19.69 30.81 10.40
N GLU A 272 -20.21 31.95 10.86
CA GLU A 272 -21.41 32.54 10.26
C GLU A 272 -20.97 33.45 9.12
N PHE A 273 -21.28 33.03 7.91
CA PHE A 273 -21.22 33.81 6.68
C PHE A 273 -22.33 33.30 5.75
N ASN A 274 -22.98 34.11 4.94
CA ASN A 274 -23.37 35.53 5.10
C ASN A 274 -24.33 35.83 3.93
N LEU A 275 -25.43 36.54 4.13
CA LEU A 275 -26.21 37.10 3.02
C LEU A 275 -27.04 38.29 3.51
N ILE A 276 -26.68 39.48 3.04
CA ILE A 276 -27.51 40.68 3.14
C ILE A 276 -28.34 40.76 1.87
N GLU A 277 -29.47 40.06 1.85
CA GLU A 277 -30.51 40.28 0.84
C GLU A 277 -31.29 41.54 1.23
N ASP A 278 -30.76 42.71 0.87
CA ASP A 278 -31.50 43.91 0.43
C ASP A 278 -30.54 45.11 0.27
N TYR A 279 -29.83 45.15 -0.86
CA TYR A 279 -29.21 46.39 -1.35
C TYR A 279 -29.82 46.77 -2.70
N ILE A 280 -30.82 47.65 -2.65
CA ILE A 280 -31.48 48.21 -3.84
C ILE A 280 -30.94 49.64 -4.07
N PRO A 281 -30.05 49.87 -5.04
CA PRO A 281 -29.67 51.23 -5.43
C PRO A 281 -30.85 51.91 -6.13
N SER A 282 -31.24 53.08 -5.64
CA SER A 282 -32.39 53.83 -6.16
C SER A 282 -32.08 54.52 -7.50
N VAL A 283 -32.77 54.09 -8.56
CA VAL A 283 -32.68 54.70 -9.89
C VAL A 283 -33.95 55.52 -10.15
N GLN A 284 -33.81 56.84 -10.28
CA GLN A 284 -34.90 57.70 -10.76
C GLN A 284 -35.13 57.50 -12.26
N ALA A 285 -36.39 57.50 -12.68
CA ALA A 285 -36.79 57.17 -14.04
C ALA A 285 -36.78 58.36 -15.00
N GLN A 286 -36.52 58.09 -16.29
CA GLN A 286 -37.04 58.85 -17.43
C GLN A 286 -37.44 57.90 -18.57
N HIS A 287 -38.34 58.39 -19.44
CA HIS A 287 -39.14 57.71 -20.48
C HIS A 287 -38.33 56.80 -21.46
N ALA A 288 -38.91 55.81 -22.18
CA ALA A 288 -40.25 55.80 -22.80
C ALA A 288 -40.82 54.41 -23.22
N SER A 289 -42.15 54.41 -23.49
CA SER A 289 -42.93 53.53 -24.42
C SER A 289 -42.77 51.99 -24.43
N SER A 290 -43.71 51.34 -23.72
CA SER A 290 -44.62 50.21 -24.07
C SER A 290 -44.52 49.46 -25.43
N PRO A 291 -45.10 48.23 -25.57
CA PRO A 291 -45.58 47.20 -24.60
C PRO A 291 -44.88 45.82 -24.89
N VAL A 292 -45.33 44.56 -24.69
CA VAL A 292 -46.55 43.80 -24.24
C VAL A 292 -46.00 42.52 -23.53
N ALA A 293 -46.27 42.20 -22.26
CA ALA A 293 -47.34 41.35 -21.67
C ALA A 293 -47.63 39.95 -22.31
N PRO A 294 -48.01 38.90 -21.54
CA PRO A 294 -48.12 38.77 -20.07
C PRO A 294 -47.22 37.68 -19.44
N LYS A 295 -47.24 37.59 -18.09
CA LYS A 295 -46.63 36.50 -17.29
C LYS A 295 -47.66 35.40 -16.99
N GLN A 296 -47.20 34.18 -16.74
CA GLN A 296 -47.69 33.40 -15.59
C GLN A 296 -46.58 32.47 -15.05
N LYS A 297 -46.75 32.00 -13.81
CA LYS A 297 -45.68 31.61 -12.89
C LYS A 297 -46.20 30.56 -11.90
N GLU A 298 -45.28 29.96 -11.12
CA GLU A 298 -45.51 28.93 -10.08
C GLU A 298 -46.24 27.66 -10.62
N PHE A 299 -46.30 26.51 -9.94
CA PHE A 299 -45.77 26.10 -8.64
C PHE A 299 -44.72 24.97 -8.76
N VAL A 300 -44.02 24.69 -7.67
CA VAL A 300 -43.23 23.48 -7.41
C VAL A 300 -43.99 22.62 -6.39
N ILE A 301 -43.94 21.29 -6.53
CA ILE A 301 -44.26 20.33 -5.46
C ILE A 301 -43.11 19.33 -5.38
N ILE A 302 -42.61 19.09 -4.16
CA ILE A 302 -41.66 18.03 -3.83
C ILE A 302 -42.24 17.32 -2.61
N ASP A 303 -42.54 16.03 -2.75
CA ASP A 303 -42.87 15.14 -1.64
C ASP A 303 -41.82 14.02 -1.58
N ASP A 304 -40.91 14.11 -0.62
CA ASP A 304 -40.02 13.00 -0.26
C ASP A 304 -40.81 11.98 0.57
N TYR A 305 -40.92 10.74 0.09
CA TYR A 305 -41.49 9.64 0.86
C TYR A 305 -40.54 8.45 0.97
N TYR A 306 -40.20 8.10 2.21
CA TYR A 306 -39.47 6.87 2.54
C TYR A 306 -40.37 5.65 2.27
N GLY A 307 -39.90 4.70 1.46
CA GLY A 307 -40.64 3.47 1.16
C GLY A 307 -39.73 2.35 0.65
N THR A 308 -39.97 1.13 1.12
CA THR A 308 -39.17 -0.05 0.78
C THR A 308 -39.75 -0.83 -0.41
N GLY A 309 -38.91 -1.11 -1.41
CA GLY A 309 -39.01 -2.36 -2.18
C GLY A 309 -39.33 -2.30 -3.69
N GLN A 310 -38.73 -3.26 -4.39
CA GLN A 310 -38.99 -3.72 -5.77
C GLN A 310 -38.59 -2.81 -6.96
N ASN A 311 -38.29 -3.48 -8.08
CA ASN A 311 -37.72 -2.89 -9.30
C ASN A 311 -38.81 -2.38 -10.25
N ILE A 312 -38.59 -1.23 -10.91
CA ILE A 312 -39.18 -0.91 -12.22
C ILE A 312 -38.09 -0.35 -13.17
N THR A 313 -38.28 -0.61 -14.46
CA THR A 313 -37.28 -0.49 -15.54
C THR A 313 -37.06 0.94 -16.06
N VAL A 314 -35.85 1.16 -16.61
CA VAL A 314 -35.42 2.34 -17.38
C VAL A 314 -36.40 2.71 -18.51
N ASN A 315 -36.58 4.02 -18.75
CA ASN A 315 -36.83 4.55 -20.10
C ASN A 315 -36.06 5.85 -20.33
N LYS A 316 -35.60 6.07 -21.57
CA LYS A 316 -34.93 7.31 -22.00
C LYS A 316 -35.96 8.27 -22.61
N LEU A 317 -35.87 9.56 -22.28
CA LEU A 317 -36.31 10.64 -23.17
C LEU A 317 -35.24 11.72 -23.25
N LYS A 318 -35.07 12.26 -24.45
CA LYS A 318 -34.20 13.40 -24.77
C LYS A 318 -34.64 13.96 -26.13
N PRO A 319 -34.66 15.29 -26.26
CA PRO A 319 -35.85 16.09 -25.98
C PRO A 319 -37.10 15.60 -26.73
#